data_AF-A0A850H9S0-F1
#
_entry.id   AF-A0A850H9S0-F1
#
_cell.length_a   1.000
_cell.length_b   1.000
_cell.length_c   1.000
_cell.angle_alpha   90.00
_cell.angle_beta   90.00
_cell.angle_gamma   90.00
#
_symmetry.space_group_name_H-M   'P 1'
#
loop_
_entity.id
_entity.type
_entity.pdbx_description
1 polymer ?
#
loop_
_entity_poly.entity_id
_entity_poly.type
_entity_poly.pdbx_seq_one_letter_code
_entity_poly.pdbx_strand_id
1 'polypeptide(L)'
;GKTAVLRTLKDYANQKHSVWGVTARNREQNFALNLLMDPECDFVTLTGSAGTGKTLMTLASALSQVLDERRYTEIIVTRVTVPVGEDIGFLPGTEEEKMSPWMGALDDNLEVLARGDSSAGEWGRAATNELVRSKIKIKSMNFMRGRTFLNKFLIIDEA
;
A
#
# COMPACT_ATOMS: atom_id res chain seq x y z
N GLY A 1 8.37 -30.40 -3.17
CA GLY A 1 9.58 -29.59 -3.40
C GLY A 1 10.74 -30.44 -3.86
N LYS A 2 10.77 -30.90 -5.12
CA LYS A 2 11.92 -31.60 -5.73
C LYS A 2 12.72 -30.72 -6.69
N THR A 3 12.29 -29.47 -6.86
CA THR A 3 12.88 -28.48 -7.77
C THR A 3 12.82 -27.12 -7.10
N ALA A 4 13.87 -26.33 -7.33
CA ALA A 4 13.92 -24.92 -6.96
C ALA A 4 14.18 -24.11 -8.24
N VAL A 5 13.47 -23.00 -8.39
CA VAL A 5 13.72 -22.06 -9.48
C VAL A 5 14.60 -20.96 -8.92
N LEU A 6 15.80 -20.82 -9.46
CA LEU A 6 16.67 -19.70 -9.15
C LEU A 6 16.24 -18.51 -10.01
N ARG A 7 15.98 -17.37 -9.37
CA ARG A 7 15.74 -16.10 -10.05
C ARG A 7 16.71 -15.06 -9.52
N THR A 8 17.19 -14.21 -10.42
CA THR A 8 17.92 -13.01 -10.05
C THR A 8 16.94 -11.95 -9.57
N LEU A 9 17.28 -11.26 -8.49
CA LEU A 9 16.47 -10.17 -7.96
C LEU A 9 16.92 -8.83 -8.54
N LYS A 10 15.97 -7.92 -8.71
CA LYS A 10 16.29 -6.52 -8.93
C LYS A 10 16.81 -5.92 -7.62
N ASP A 11 17.87 -5.13 -7.72
CA ASP A 11 18.45 -4.44 -6.57
C ASP A 11 17.72 -3.12 -6.30
N TYR A 12 16.74 -3.15 -5.39
CA TYR A 12 15.98 -1.99 -4.93
C TYR A 12 16.73 -1.14 -3.88
N ALA A 13 17.96 -1.52 -3.47
CA ALA A 13 18.80 -0.62 -2.68
C ALA A 13 19.40 0.51 -3.55
N ASN A 14 19.47 0.28 -4.87
CA ASN A 14 19.90 1.30 -5.82
C ASN A 14 18.79 2.34 -6.05
N GLN A 15 19.10 3.63 -5.91
CA GLN A 15 18.14 4.73 -6.13
C GLN A 15 17.48 4.71 -7.52
N LYS A 16 18.19 4.24 -8.56
CA LYS A 16 17.62 4.12 -9.91
C LYS A 16 16.47 3.12 -10.00
N HIS A 17 16.38 2.22 -9.03
CA HIS A 17 15.32 1.23 -8.93
C HIS A 17 14.28 1.57 -7.87
N SER A 18 14.34 2.78 -7.29
CA SER A 18 13.36 3.21 -6.29
C SER A 18 11.92 3.08 -6.81
N VAL A 19 11.02 2.68 -5.92
CA VAL A 19 9.58 2.59 -6.19
C VAL A 19 8.94 3.74 -5.45
N TRP A 20 8.42 4.74 -6.19
CA TRP A 20 7.83 5.94 -5.58
C TRP A 20 8.73 6.60 -4.52
N GLY A 21 10.03 6.70 -4.82
CA GLY A 21 11.04 7.26 -3.92
C GLY A 21 11.49 6.33 -2.78
N VAL A 22 10.90 5.14 -2.64
CA VAL A 22 11.29 4.14 -1.63
C VAL A 22 12.38 3.23 -2.18
N THR A 23 13.45 3.07 -1.39
CA THR A 23 14.56 2.13 -1.65
C THR A 23 14.67 1.15 -0.49
N ALA A 24 15.14 -0.07 -0.79
CA ALA A 24 15.44 -1.06 0.24
C ALA A 24 16.68 -0.64 1.03
N ARG A 25 16.61 -0.74 2.37
CA ARG A 25 17.73 -0.45 3.28
C ARG A 25 18.46 -1.71 3.77
N ASN A 26 17.84 -2.87 3.55
CA ASN A 26 18.41 -4.17 3.90
C ASN A 26 17.91 -5.24 2.92
N ARG A 27 18.38 -6.48 3.11
CA ARG A 27 18.10 -7.59 2.20
C ARG A 27 16.61 -7.96 2.25
N GLU A 28 16.02 -7.97 3.43
CA GLU A 28 14.63 -8.34 3.68
C GLU A 28 13.67 -7.39 2.96
N GLN A 29 13.92 -6.08 3.02
CA GLN A 29 13.17 -5.07 2.26
C GLN A 29 13.38 -5.22 0.75
N ASN A 30 14.58 -5.59 0.32
CA ASN A 30 14.85 -5.84 -1.08
C ASN A 30 14.04 -7.04 -1.59
N PHE A 31 13.99 -8.13 -0.82
CA PHE A 31 13.13 -9.27 -1.12
C PHE A 31 11.65 -8.88 -1.14
N ALA A 32 11.19 -8.11 -0.15
CA ALA A 32 9.80 -7.64 -0.08
C ALA A 32 9.40 -6.83 -1.32
N LEU A 33 10.23 -5.88 -1.77
CA LEU A 33 9.97 -5.09 -2.98
C LEU A 33 10.00 -5.94 -4.25
N ASN A 34 10.89 -6.93 -4.34
CA ASN A 34 10.86 -7.86 -5.46
C ASN A 34 9.54 -8.64 -5.51
N LEU A 35 9.04 -9.14 -4.38
CA LEU A 35 7.77 -9.87 -4.32
C LEU A 35 6.58 -8.96 -4.62
N LEU A 36 6.54 -7.76 -4.02
CA LEU A 36 5.46 -6.79 -4.22
C LEU A 36 5.35 -6.29 -5.67
N MET A 37 6.47 -6.23 -6.39
CA MET A 37 6.53 -5.76 -7.78
C MET A 37 6.49 -6.90 -8.81
N ASP A 38 6.46 -8.16 -8.39
CA ASP A 38 6.40 -9.31 -9.30
C ASP A 38 4.96 -9.56 -9.77
N PRO A 39 4.63 -9.38 -11.06
CA PRO A 39 3.30 -9.70 -11.62
C PRO A 39 2.88 -11.16 -11.44
N GLU A 40 3.81 -12.08 -11.24
CA GLU A 40 3.50 -13.49 -11.08
C GLU A 40 3.13 -13.86 -9.63
N CYS A 41 3.21 -12.90 -8.70
CA CYS A 41 2.87 -13.10 -7.29
C CYS A 41 1.55 -12.38 -6.95
N ASP A 42 0.44 -13.12 -7.03
CA ASP A 42 -0.90 -12.57 -6.75
C ASP A 42 -1.14 -12.23 -5.26
N PHE A 43 -0.41 -12.87 -4.35
CA PHE A 43 -0.61 -12.74 -2.90
C PHE A 43 0.72 -12.70 -2.16
N VAL A 44 0.96 -11.59 -1.45
CA VAL A 44 2.17 -11.36 -0.66
C VAL A 44 1.79 -11.10 0.79
N THR A 45 2.37 -11.88 1.71
CA THR A 45 2.30 -11.61 3.15
C THR A 45 3.65 -11.05 3.62
N LEU A 46 3.63 -9.86 4.21
CA LEU A 46 4.82 -9.26 4.82
C LEU A 46 4.72 -9.31 6.34
N THR A 47 5.61 -10.08 6.96
CA THR A 47 5.71 -10.19 8.42
C THR A 47 6.98 -9.52 8.93
N GLY A 48 6.92 -8.90 10.10
CA GLY A 48 8.09 -8.32 10.76
C GLY A 48 7.71 -7.25 11.78
N SER A 49 8.67 -6.84 12.60
CA SER A 49 8.47 -5.86 13.67
C SER A 49 7.91 -4.52 13.19
N ALA A 50 7.33 -3.74 14.09
CA ALA A 50 6.91 -2.36 13.80
C ALA A 50 8.11 -1.52 13.32
N GLY A 51 7.86 -0.56 12.42
CA GLY A 51 8.89 0.34 11.90
C GLY A 51 9.78 -0.25 10.78
N THR A 52 9.58 -1.50 10.35
CA THR A 52 10.37 -2.12 9.27
C THR A 52 9.96 -1.68 7.85
N GLY A 53 8.99 -0.77 7.71
CA GLY A 53 8.59 -0.17 6.44
C GLY A 53 7.62 -1.01 5.59
N LYS A 54 6.99 -2.05 6.16
CA LYS A 54 6.06 -2.93 5.43
C LYS A 54 4.96 -2.16 4.72
N THR A 55 4.14 -1.42 5.47
CA THR A 55 3.03 -0.62 4.93
C THR A 55 3.50 0.41 3.91
N LEU A 56 4.61 1.11 4.19
CA LEU A 56 5.18 2.10 3.28
C LEU A 56 5.60 1.48 1.93
N MET A 57 6.33 0.36 1.94
CA MET A 57 6.75 -0.33 0.71
C MET A 57 5.56 -0.90 -0.06
N THR A 58 4.55 -1.44 0.63
CA THR A 58 3.33 -1.94 0.01
C THR A 58 2.57 -0.80 -0.67
N LEU A 59 2.41 0.35 -0.01
CA LEU A 59 1.77 1.53 -0.60
C LEU A 59 2.54 2.06 -1.82
N ALA A 60 3.86 2.17 -1.72
CA ALA A 60 4.70 2.58 -2.84
C ALA A 60 4.54 1.66 -4.06
N SER A 61 4.55 0.35 -3.82
CA SER A 61 4.38 -0.67 -4.87
C SER A 61 2.97 -0.63 -5.49
N ALA A 62 1.95 -0.45 -4.66
CA ALA A 62 0.56 -0.33 -5.11
C ALA A 62 0.35 0.94 -5.95
N LEU A 63 0.91 2.08 -5.53
CA LEU A 63 0.84 3.33 -6.29
C LEU A 63 1.55 3.20 -7.63
N SER A 64 2.74 2.60 -7.67
CA SER A 64 3.44 2.38 -8.94
C SER A 64 2.63 1.51 -9.90
N GLN A 65 2.02 0.43 -9.40
CA GLN A 65 1.22 -0.46 -10.23
C GLN A 65 -0.13 0.14 -10.65
N VAL A 66 -0.69 1.12 -9.92
CA VAL A 66 -1.96 1.78 -10.26
C VAL A 66 -1.75 3.03 -11.13
N LEU A 67 -0.78 3.86 -10.81
CA LEU A 67 -0.58 5.17 -11.45
C LEU A 67 0.42 5.11 -12.61
N ASP A 68 1.53 4.40 -12.43
CA ASP A 68 2.61 4.36 -13.43
C ASP A 68 2.38 3.23 -14.44
N GLU A 69 2.24 1.99 -13.95
CA GLU A 69 2.07 0.80 -14.80
C GLU A 69 0.62 0.62 -15.28
N ARG A 70 -0.35 1.24 -14.59
CA ARG A 70 -1.80 1.09 -14.84
C ARG A 70 -2.28 -0.37 -14.89
N ARG A 71 -1.61 -1.26 -14.16
CA ARG A 71 -1.99 -2.67 -14.02
C ARG A 71 -3.29 -2.84 -13.24
N TYR A 72 -3.46 -2.00 -12.21
CA TYR A 72 -4.66 -1.96 -11.39
C TYR A 72 -5.34 -0.59 -11.52
N THR A 73 -6.65 -0.58 -11.28
CA THR A 73 -7.45 0.63 -11.43
C THR A 73 -7.47 1.50 -10.17
N GLU A 74 -7.31 0.87 -9.00
CA GLU A 74 -7.51 1.47 -7.69
C GLU A 74 -6.87 0.61 -6.60
N ILE A 75 -6.49 1.25 -5.49
CA ILE A 75 -5.97 0.62 -4.28
C ILE A 75 -7.10 0.57 -3.26
N ILE A 76 -7.37 -0.62 -2.72
CA ILE A 76 -8.28 -0.78 -1.60
C ILE A 76 -7.44 -1.08 -0.37
N VAL A 77 -7.59 -0.26 0.67
CA VAL A 77 -6.94 -0.47 1.96
C VAL A 77 -8.00 -0.89 2.96
N THR A 78 -7.77 -2.00 3.62
CA THR A 78 -8.57 -2.44 4.75
C THR A 78 -7.67 -2.71 5.93
N ARG A 79 -8.22 -2.49 7.14
CA ARG A 79 -7.53 -2.75 8.40
C ARG A 79 -8.43 -3.60 9.26
N VAL A 80 -7.84 -4.54 9.98
CA VAL A 80 -8.59 -5.30 10.99
C VAL A 80 -8.94 -4.32 12.08
N THR A 81 -10.21 -3.96 12.14
CA THR A 81 -10.72 -3.06 13.16
C THR A 81 -10.79 -3.84 14.46
N VAL A 82 -9.76 -3.74 15.30
CA VAL A 82 -9.88 -4.17 16.70
C VAL A 82 -10.88 -3.21 17.33
N PRO A 83 -12.03 -3.69 17.84
CA PRO A 83 -13.01 -2.82 18.48
C PRO A 83 -12.36 -2.17 19.70
N VAL A 84 -12.19 -0.84 19.68
CA VAL A 84 -11.95 -0.09 20.92
C VAL A 84 -13.33 0.17 21.52
N GLY A 85 -13.97 -0.88 22.06
CA GLY A 85 -15.35 -0.83 22.57
C GLY A 85 -16.32 -1.74 21.79
N GLU A 86 -17.62 -1.37 21.77
CA GLU A 86 -18.64 -2.12 21.00
C GLU A 86 -18.26 -2.20 19.51
N ASP A 87 -18.64 -3.31 18.84
CA ASP A 87 -18.36 -3.55 17.42
C ASP A 87 -18.63 -2.28 16.59
N ILE A 88 -17.81 -2.00 15.57
CA ILE A 88 -17.98 -0.84 14.68
C ILE A 88 -19.37 -0.79 14.02
N GLY A 89 -20.10 -1.90 14.00
CA GLY A 89 -21.53 -1.93 13.68
C GLY A 89 -22.40 -1.00 14.56
N PHE A 90 -21.95 -0.67 15.79
CA PHE A 90 -22.67 0.11 16.81
C PHE A 90 -22.14 1.53 17.02
N LEU A 91 -20.93 1.87 16.58
CA LEU A 91 -20.51 3.29 16.56
C LEU A 91 -21.50 4.07 15.66
N PRO A 92 -22.12 5.16 16.12
CA PRO A 92 -22.93 5.99 15.25
C PRO A 92 -22.03 6.72 14.24
N GLY A 93 -22.51 6.91 13.00
CA GLY A 93 -21.78 7.63 11.95
C GLY A 93 -21.58 6.83 10.66
N THR A 94 -21.03 7.52 9.66
CA THR A 94 -20.67 6.98 8.34
C THR A 94 -19.47 6.03 8.42
N GLU A 95 -19.26 5.20 7.38
CA GLU A 95 -18.05 4.36 7.28
C GLU A 95 -16.78 5.23 7.36
N GLU A 96 -16.79 6.41 6.76
CA GLU A 96 -15.65 7.34 6.77
C GLU A 96 -15.33 7.89 8.16
N GLU A 97 -16.34 8.36 8.90
CA GLU A 97 -16.16 8.85 10.29
C GLU A 97 -15.62 7.75 11.20
N LYS A 98 -16.12 6.53 11.05
CA LYS A 98 -15.62 5.35 11.77
C LYS A 98 -14.17 5.06 11.40
N MET A 99 -13.80 5.26 10.13
CA MET A 99 -12.46 4.96 9.65
C MET A 99 -11.42 6.06 9.93
N SER A 100 -11.85 7.23 10.38
CA SER A 100 -11.02 8.42 10.63
C SER A 100 -9.74 8.16 11.46
N PRO A 101 -9.76 7.39 12.56
CA PRO A 101 -8.54 7.13 13.35
C PRO A 101 -7.43 6.43 12.55
N TRP A 102 -7.78 5.66 11.52
CA TRP A 102 -6.82 4.96 10.67
C TRP A 102 -6.36 5.79 9.47
N MET A 103 -7.08 6.86 9.11
CA MET A 103 -6.73 7.75 8.01
C MET A 103 -5.43 8.52 8.28
N GLY A 104 -5.18 8.93 9.53
CA GLY A 104 -3.97 9.68 9.89
C GLY A 104 -2.69 8.92 9.55
N ALA A 105 -2.59 7.65 9.93
CA ALA A 105 -1.40 6.83 9.66
C ALA A 105 -1.20 6.55 8.15
N LEU A 106 -2.29 6.43 7.39
CA LEU A 106 -2.20 6.31 5.94
C LEU A 106 -1.71 7.63 5.32
N ASP A 107 -2.27 8.76 5.76
CA ASP A 107 -1.92 10.08 5.28
C ASP A 107 -0.45 10.41 5.54
N ASP A 108 0.09 10.06 6.71
CA ASP A 108 1.51 10.19 7.02
C ASP A 108 2.39 9.42 6.02
N ASN A 109 2.01 8.19 5.67
CA ASN A 109 2.74 7.39 4.67
C ASN A 109 2.64 8.02 3.27
N LEU A 110 1.46 8.52 2.88
CA LEU A 110 1.28 9.17 1.59
C LEU A 110 2.09 10.46 1.48
N GLU A 111 2.22 11.23 2.58
CA GLU A 111 3.07 12.42 2.61
C GLU A 111 4.54 12.07 2.37
N VAL A 112 5.03 10.97 2.97
CA VAL A 112 6.40 10.47 2.73
C VAL A 112 6.61 10.14 1.25
N LEU A 113 5.63 9.49 0.61
CA LEU A 113 5.72 9.10 -0.81
C LEU A 113 5.62 10.31 -1.75
N ALA A 114 4.82 11.32 -1.40
CA ALA A 114 4.68 12.55 -2.17
C ALA A 114 5.95 13.41 -2.21
N ARG A 115 6.83 13.30 -1.19
CA ARG A 115 8.10 14.03 -1.14
C ARG A 115 9.14 13.54 -2.14
N GLY A 116 8.97 12.33 -2.70
CA GLY A 116 9.88 11.77 -3.71
C GLY A 116 9.89 12.53 -5.03
N ASP A 117 8.77 13.18 -5.38
CA ASP A 117 8.66 14.00 -6.60
C ASP A 117 9.13 15.44 -6.31
N SER A 118 10.45 15.60 -6.35
CA SER A 118 11.11 16.90 -6.16
C SER A 118 11.01 17.81 -7.39
N SER A 119 10.51 17.28 -8.51
CA SER A 119 10.52 17.97 -9.81
C SER A 119 9.29 18.84 -10.02
N ALA A 120 8.18 18.49 -9.36
CA ALA A 120 6.94 19.25 -9.37
C ALA A 120 7.00 20.36 -8.30
N GLY A 121 6.76 21.62 -8.72
CA GLY A 121 6.51 22.73 -7.80
C GLY A 121 5.32 22.46 -6.88
N GLU A 122 5.05 23.35 -5.93
CA GLU A 122 4.00 23.20 -4.91
C GLU A 122 2.63 22.82 -5.48
N TRP A 123 2.25 23.40 -6.61
CA TRP A 123 1.01 23.10 -7.33
C TRP A 123 0.98 21.67 -7.92
N GLY A 124 2.09 21.22 -8.50
CA GLY A 124 2.18 19.85 -9.05
C GLY A 124 2.13 18.79 -7.95
N ARG A 125 2.70 19.09 -6.76
CA ARG A 125 2.57 18.21 -5.59
C ARG A 125 1.13 18.11 -5.09
N ALA A 126 0.40 19.22 -5.06
CA ALA A 126 -1.00 19.22 -4.65
C ALA A 126 -1.87 18.40 -5.63
N ALA A 127 -1.68 18.56 -6.94
CA ALA A 127 -2.37 17.79 -7.95
C ALA A 127 -2.03 16.29 -7.89
N THR A 128 -0.76 15.94 -7.67
CA THR A 128 -0.33 14.54 -7.47
C THR A 128 -0.97 13.95 -6.22
N ASN A 129 -1.04 14.70 -5.11
CA ASN A 129 -1.69 14.25 -3.88
C ASN A 129 -3.19 14.01 -4.07
N GLU A 130 -3.90 14.91 -4.75
CA GLU A 130 -5.31 14.74 -5.07
C GLU A 130 -5.53 13.50 -5.94
N LEU A 131 -4.71 13.32 -6.97
CA LEU A 131 -4.77 12.15 -7.84
C LEU A 131 -4.51 10.85 -7.06
N VAL A 132 -3.48 10.81 -6.23
CA VAL A 132 -3.16 9.66 -5.36
C VAL A 132 -4.35 9.33 -4.45
N ARG A 133 -4.90 10.33 -3.75
CA ARG A 133 -6.06 10.13 -2.86
C ARG A 133 -7.29 9.63 -3.62
N SER A 134 -7.51 10.10 -4.86
CA SER A 134 -8.63 9.63 -5.68
C SER A 134 -8.57 8.13 -6.00
N LYS A 135 -7.36 7.56 -6.03
CA LYS A 135 -7.09 6.14 -6.33
C LYS A 135 -7.07 5.23 -5.12
N ILE A 136 -7.18 5.76 -3.90
CA ILE A 136 -7.17 4.96 -2.68
C ILE A 136 -8.57 4.96 -2.07
N LYS A 137 -9.09 3.77 -1.81
CA LYS A 137 -10.36 3.56 -1.10
C LYS A 137 -10.10 2.82 0.19
N ILE A 138 -10.41 3.47 1.31
CA ILE A 138 -10.37 2.84 2.62
C ILE A 138 -11.71 2.16 2.86
N LYS A 139 -11.68 0.87 3.21
CA LYS A 139 -12.87 0.05 3.43
C LYS A 139 -12.74 -0.85 4.66
N SER A 140 -13.84 -1.02 5.37
CA SER A 140 -13.91 -1.96 6.48
C SER A 140 -13.89 -3.42 5.99
N MET A 141 -13.43 -4.36 6.83
CA MET A 141 -13.45 -5.79 6.46
C MET A 141 -14.86 -6.31 6.18
N ASN A 142 -15.89 -5.79 6.87
CA ASN A 142 -17.28 -6.16 6.62
C ASN A 142 -17.74 -5.76 5.21
N PHE A 143 -17.25 -4.64 4.69
CA PHE A 143 -17.54 -4.21 3.32
C PHE A 143 -16.96 -5.16 2.26
N MET A 144 -15.90 -5.89 2.59
CA MET A 144 -15.25 -6.81 1.67
C MET A 144 -16.06 -8.09 1.47
N ARG A 145 -16.92 -8.46 2.44
CA ARG A 145 -17.65 -9.73 2.44
C ARG A 145 -18.63 -9.82 1.27
N GLY A 146 -18.51 -10.90 0.49
CA GLY A 146 -19.41 -11.20 -0.63
C GLY A 146 -19.19 -10.33 -1.88
N ARG A 147 -18.10 -9.55 -1.93
CA ARG A 147 -17.77 -8.71 -3.08
C ARG A 147 -16.68 -9.35 -3.95
N THR A 148 -16.74 -9.06 -5.24
CA THR A 148 -15.67 -9.37 -6.20
C THR A 148 -14.95 -8.08 -6.57
N PHE A 149 -13.62 -8.09 -6.46
CA PHE A 149 -12.77 -6.95 -6.78
C PHE A 149 -11.96 -7.27 -8.03
N LEU A 150 -12.31 -6.66 -9.15
CA LEU A 150 -11.61 -6.85 -10.42
C LEU A 150 -10.58 -5.73 -10.63
N ASN A 151 -9.36 -6.12 -10.96
CA ASN A 151 -8.26 -5.19 -11.26
C ASN A 151 -8.03 -4.16 -10.15
N LYS A 152 -7.98 -4.62 -8.90
CA LYS A 152 -7.74 -3.81 -7.69
C LYS A 152 -6.48 -4.32 -6.99
N PHE A 153 -5.69 -3.40 -6.44
CA PHE A 153 -4.63 -3.75 -5.51
C PHE A 153 -5.22 -3.73 -4.09
N LEU A 154 -5.29 -4.88 -3.42
CA LEU A 154 -5.84 -4.97 -2.07
C LEU A 154 -4.71 -5.00 -1.02
N ILE A 155 -4.75 -4.06 -0.09
CA ILE A 155 -3.86 -3.99 1.07
C ILE A 155 -4.69 -4.32 2.31
N ILE A 156 -4.30 -5.37 3.01
CA ILE A 156 -4.86 -5.74 4.31
C ILE A 156 -3.78 -5.44 5.35
N ASP A 157 -3.94 -4.34 6.09
CA ASP A 157 -3.00 -3.95 7.14
C ASP A 157 -3.47 -4.49 8.51
N GLU A 158 -2.50 -4.84 9.36
CA GLU A 158 -2.72 -5.48 10.68
C GLU A 158 -3.54 -6.77 10.64
N ALA A 159 -3.22 -7.66 9.68
CA ALA A 159 -3.75 -9.03 9.60
C ALA A 159 -2.82 -10.07 10.25
#